data_AF-A0AAU3URT1-F1
#
_entry.id   AF-A0AAU3URT1-F1
#
_cell.length_a   1.000
_cell.length_b   1.000
_cell.length_c   1.000
_cell.angle_alpha   90.00
_cell.angle_beta   90.00
_cell.angle_gamma   90.00
#
_symmetry.space_group_name_H-M   'P 1'
#
loop_
_entity.id
_entity.type
_entity.pdbx_description
1 polymer ?
#
loop_
_entity_poly.entity_id
_entity_poly.type
_entity_poly.pdbx_seq_one_letter_code
_entity_poly.pdbx_strand_id
1 'polypeptide(L)'
;MDSWVRGHVRRVGRADRAVTRAIAGLPESRADRGLLWLTSSANHSMLWLLSATLLSTRAGTPRRAAVRGVMAVAGASFTVNAVLKPIFARRRPAADVLPPYRRLVPVPSSSSFPSGHSAAAAAFVTAVALESPRTAVVLAPVAAGVAYSRVHTGAHWGSDVLVGLAVGSGVALATRRWWPVRESDEARATIREAPMLPDGKGLVMLVNPASGDANHDPMAELAELLPAAVLVRTEPDRDLGEQLESVLAASTAPVLALGVAGGDGTVAAVAAAALRHDLPLAVAPTGTLNHFARDLGVYDLREVSDATATGEAVGVDIVRVDYTDGATEHTRVLINTASLGAYPDLVRRREQWQRRWGKWPAFVAALAVTLRRSQPLEIDLDGHRRTVWFVFVGNGTYHPRGAVPAFRDSLDSGLLDVRWLRADVAFSRTRAAFALLSSTIGRSQVYGEHRTSDLLVRLPTPERLATDGEVAGAATRLRFSVVGQLTVYRRDESNPLWAHRVRPHRRRSAWFPNVLP
;
A
#
# COMPACT_ATOMS: atom_id res chain seq x y z
N MET A 1 -32.33 32.12 7.28
CA MET A 1 -31.76 31.65 6.00
C MET A 1 -31.63 32.84 5.07
N ASP A 2 -30.39 33.22 4.71
CA ASP A 2 -30.07 34.46 3.99
C ASP A 2 -30.81 34.62 2.66
N SER A 3 -31.10 35.86 2.23
CA SER A 3 -31.70 36.18 0.92
C SER A 3 -30.89 35.58 -0.25
N TRP A 4 -29.57 35.56 -0.10
CA TRP A 4 -28.61 34.95 -1.01
C TRP A 4 -28.79 33.42 -1.16
N VAL A 5 -28.94 32.70 -0.04
CA VAL A 5 -29.17 31.23 -0.04
C VAL A 5 -30.52 30.91 -0.70
N ARG A 6 -31.57 31.68 -0.39
CA ARG A 6 -32.89 31.50 -0.99
C ARG A 6 -32.87 31.72 -2.51
N GLY A 7 -32.08 32.67 -3.01
CA GLY A 7 -31.89 32.92 -4.44
C GLY A 7 -31.23 31.75 -5.18
N HIS A 8 -30.24 31.09 -4.56
CA HIS A 8 -29.56 29.93 -5.13
C HIS A 8 -30.46 28.69 -5.16
N VAL A 9 -31.15 28.39 -4.06
CA VAL A 9 -32.11 27.26 -3.99
C VAL A 9 -33.20 27.40 -5.06
N ARG A 10 -33.71 28.62 -5.29
CA ARG A 10 -34.69 28.89 -6.35
C ARG A 10 -34.13 28.73 -7.76
N ARG A 11 -32.85 29.01 -8.00
CA ARG A 11 -32.17 28.79 -9.29
C ARG A 11 -32.00 27.29 -9.56
N VAL A 12 -31.50 26.53 -8.58
CA VAL A 12 -31.36 25.06 -8.67
C VAL A 12 -32.70 24.41 -8.96
N GLY A 13 -33.75 24.77 -8.22
CA GLY A 13 -35.09 24.22 -8.47
C GLY A 13 -35.69 24.56 -9.85
N ARG A 14 -35.29 25.69 -10.46
CA ARG A 14 -35.69 26.02 -11.85
C ARG A 14 -34.96 25.14 -12.87
N ALA A 15 -33.66 24.96 -12.70
CA ALA A 15 -32.84 24.09 -13.56
C ALA A 15 -33.33 22.64 -13.50
N ASP A 16 -33.58 22.12 -12.29
CA ASP A 16 -34.10 20.77 -12.10
C ASP A 16 -35.42 20.55 -12.83
N ARG A 17 -36.36 21.50 -12.74
CA ARG A 17 -37.63 21.43 -13.48
C ARG A 17 -37.44 21.50 -14.98
N ALA A 18 -36.49 22.30 -15.47
CA ALA A 18 -36.19 22.38 -16.91
C ALA A 18 -35.67 21.03 -17.43
N VAL A 19 -34.75 20.39 -16.69
CA VAL A 19 -34.23 19.06 -17.03
C VAL A 19 -35.34 18.01 -17.02
N THR A 20 -36.16 17.97 -15.97
CA THR A 20 -37.28 17.01 -15.89
C THR A 20 -38.28 17.21 -17.03
N ARG A 21 -38.60 18.46 -17.42
CA ARG A 21 -39.48 18.73 -18.57
C ARG A 21 -38.87 18.32 -19.90
N ALA A 22 -37.57 18.56 -20.10
CA ALA A 22 -36.88 18.13 -21.31
C ALA A 22 -36.93 16.60 -21.48
N ILE A 23 -36.70 15.88 -20.38
CA ILE A 23 -36.83 14.40 -20.34
C ILE A 23 -38.28 13.97 -20.59
N ALA A 24 -39.25 14.66 -20.00
CA ALA A 24 -40.67 14.36 -20.21
C ALA A 24 -41.08 14.48 -21.69
N GLY A 25 -40.48 15.43 -22.43
CA GLY A 25 -40.72 15.63 -23.86
C GLY A 25 -40.10 14.60 -24.80
N LEU A 26 -39.28 13.66 -24.31
CA LEU A 26 -38.70 12.61 -25.15
C LEU A 26 -39.78 11.60 -25.61
N PRO A 27 -39.73 11.09 -26.85
CA PRO A 27 -40.69 10.08 -27.33
C PRO A 27 -40.56 8.76 -26.56
N GLU A 28 -41.65 8.01 -26.43
CA GLU A 28 -41.62 6.68 -25.82
C GLU A 28 -40.68 5.75 -26.60
N SER A 29 -39.87 4.98 -25.88
CA SER A 29 -38.87 4.09 -26.48
C SER A 29 -38.67 2.81 -25.66
N ARG A 30 -38.09 1.79 -26.28
CA ARG A 30 -37.68 0.56 -25.57
C ARG A 30 -36.66 0.83 -24.45
N ALA A 31 -35.95 1.95 -24.51
CA ALA A 31 -35.02 2.37 -23.47
C ALA A 31 -35.73 2.68 -22.14
N ASP A 32 -37.01 3.10 -22.16
CA ASP A 32 -37.80 3.38 -20.96
C ASP A 32 -37.93 2.15 -20.07
N ARG A 33 -38.24 0.98 -20.66
CA ARG A 33 -38.28 -0.30 -19.93
C ARG A 33 -36.90 -0.73 -19.42
N GLY A 34 -35.87 -0.57 -20.24
CA GLY A 34 -34.49 -0.89 -19.85
C GLY A 34 -34.02 -0.05 -18.66
N LEU A 35 -34.35 1.23 -18.63
CA LEU A 35 -34.01 2.15 -17.54
C LEU A 35 -34.81 1.87 -16.27
N LEU A 36 -36.09 1.50 -16.39
CA LEU A 36 -36.91 1.03 -15.26
C LEU A 36 -36.35 -0.26 -14.65
N TRP A 37 -35.89 -1.20 -15.48
CA TRP A 37 -35.21 -2.40 -15.00
C TRP A 37 -33.84 -2.07 -14.38
N LEU A 38 -33.05 -1.19 -15.00
CA LEU A 38 -31.75 -0.81 -14.48
C LEU A 38 -31.85 -0.14 -13.11
N THR A 39 -32.86 0.72 -12.91
CA THR A 39 -33.06 1.35 -11.61
C THR A 39 -33.54 0.39 -10.54
N SER A 40 -34.31 -0.66 -10.87
CA SER A 40 -34.78 -1.65 -9.90
C SER A 40 -33.68 -2.65 -9.53
N SER A 41 -32.86 -3.06 -10.50
CA SER A 41 -31.67 -3.92 -10.30
C SER A 41 -30.60 -3.26 -9.42
N ALA A 42 -30.58 -1.93 -9.33
CA ALA A 42 -29.70 -1.18 -8.44
C ALA A 42 -30.22 -1.08 -6.99
N ASN A 43 -31.40 -1.63 -6.67
CA ASN A 43 -31.94 -1.63 -5.31
C ASN A 43 -31.05 -2.42 -4.35
N HIS A 44 -31.02 -1.97 -3.09
CA HIS A 44 -30.16 -2.53 -2.03
C HIS A 44 -28.67 -2.66 -2.41
N SER A 45 -28.20 -1.87 -3.39
CA SER A 45 -26.86 -1.96 -3.96
C SER A 45 -26.51 -3.33 -4.58
N MET A 46 -27.51 -4.13 -4.94
CA MET A 46 -27.33 -5.51 -5.41
C MET A 46 -26.43 -5.60 -6.65
N LEU A 47 -26.62 -4.70 -7.62
CA LEU A 47 -25.75 -4.59 -8.80
C LEU A 47 -24.26 -4.45 -8.46
N TRP A 48 -23.95 -3.63 -7.46
CA TRP A 48 -22.57 -3.37 -7.01
C TRP A 48 -22.01 -4.53 -6.19
N LEU A 49 -22.85 -5.17 -5.38
CA LEU A 49 -22.47 -6.38 -4.62
C LEU A 49 -22.18 -7.56 -5.56
N LEU A 50 -23.00 -7.77 -6.60
CA LEU A 50 -22.74 -8.78 -7.63
C LEU A 50 -21.44 -8.50 -8.39
N SER A 51 -21.21 -7.23 -8.77
CA SER A 51 -19.96 -6.81 -9.39
C SER A 51 -18.76 -7.07 -8.48
N ALA A 52 -18.90 -6.79 -7.17
CA ALA A 52 -17.86 -7.08 -6.18
C ALA A 52 -17.60 -8.59 -6.03
N THR A 53 -18.64 -9.42 -6.03
CA THR A 53 -18.51 -10.88 -5.99
C THR A 53 -17.74 -11.39 -7.20
N LEU A 54 -18.10 -10.94 -8.40
CA LEU A 54 -17.40 -11.31 -9.64
C LEU A 54 -15.92 -10.88 -9.58
N LEU A 55 -15.63 -9.65 -9.17
CA LEU A 55 -14.27 -9.16 -9.01
C LEU A 55 -13.47 -9.93 -7.94
N SER A 56 -14.14 -10.48 -6.91
CA SER A 56 -13.49 -11.23 -5.82
C SER A 56 -13.03 -12.63 -6.21
N THR A 57 -13.52 -13.17 -7.35
CA THR A 57 -13.10 -14.48 -7.89
C THR A 57 -11.62 -14.51 -8.27
N ARG A 58 -11.04 -13.36 -8.65
CA ARG A 58 -9.62 -13.24 -9.01
C ARG A 58 -8.82 -12.60 -7.89
N ALA A 59 -7.73 -13.25 -7.48
CA ALA A 59 -6.79 -12.70 -6.50
C ALA A 59 -6.11 -11.42 -7.01
N GLY A 60 -5.56 -10.62 -6.10
CA GLY A 60 -4.83 -9.39 -6.44
C GLY A 60 -5.72 -8.17 -6.60
N THR A 61 -5.47 -7.36 -7.63
CA THR A 61 -6.11 -6.05 -7.84
C THR A 61 -7.64 -6.11 -7.93
N PRO A 62 -8.27 -7.07 -8.65
CA PRO A 62 -9.73 -7.15 -8.73
C PRO A 62 -10.40 -7.38 -7.36
N ARG A 63 -9.89 -8.31 -6.56
CA ARG A 63 -10.39 -8.54 -5.19
C ARG A 63 -10.20 -7.32 -4.29
N ARG A 64 -9.07 -6.61 -4.38
CA ARG A 64 -8.87 -5.35 -3.64
C ARG A 64 -9.89 -4.28 -4.04
N ALA A 65 -10.14 -4.13 -5.35
CA ALA A 65 -11.16 -3.22 -5.89
C ALA A 65 -12.56 -3.57 -5.37
N ALA A 66 -12.91 -4.86 -5.33
CA ALA A 66 -14.17 -5.34 -4.78
C ALA A 66 -14.36 -4.96 -3.30
N VAL A 67 -13.37 -5.32 -2.46
CA VAL A 67 -13.42 -5.04 -1.01
C VAL A 67 -13.54 -3.54 -0.75
N ARG A 68 -12.73 -2.73 -1.43
CA ARG A 68 -12.78 -1.28 -1.34
C ARG A 68 -14.12 -0.71 -1.83
N GLY A 69 -14.66 -1.24 -2.93
CA GLY A 69 -15.96 -0.87 -3.47
C GLY A 69 -17.09 -1.13 -2.49
N VAL A 70 -17.13 -2.31 -1.87
CA VAL A 70 -18.15 -2.66 -0.85
C VAL A 70 -18.07 -1.72 0.36
N MET A 71 -16.86 -1.46 0.87
CA MET A 71 -16.66 -0.51 1.97
C MET A 71 -17.14 0.90 1.60
N ALA A 72 -16.82 1.37 0.40
CA ALA A 72 -17.24 2.68 -0.07
C ALA A 72 -18.76 2.77 -0.23
N VAL A 73 -19.42 1.72 -0.76
CA VAL A 73 -20.88 1.63 -0.86
C VAL A 73 -21.54 1.66 0.52
N ALA A 74 -21.01 0.90 1.48
CA ALA A 74 -21.50 0.89 2.86
C ALA A 74 -21.38 2.29 3.50
N GLY A 75 -20.22 2.94 3.38
CA GLY A 75 -19.99 4.29 3.89
C GLY A 75 -20.88 5.35 3.22
N ALA A 76 -21.07 5.27 1.90
CA ALA A 76 -21.95 6.18 1.16
C ALA A 76 -23.42 5.97 1.55
N SER A 77 -23.84 4.71 1.73
CA SER A 77 -25.19 4.37 2.18
C SER A 77 -25.47 4.88 3.59
N PHE A 78 -24.51 4.74 4.52
CA PHE A 78 -24.60 5.31 5.86
C PHE A 78 -24.69 6.84 5.81
N THR A 79 -23.77 7.49 5.09
CA THR A 79 -23.72 8.96 4.97
C THR A 79 -25.02 9.51 4.38
N VAL A 80 -25.54 8.93 3.30
CA VAL A 80 -26.76 9.41 2.67
C VAL A 80 -27.99 9.11 3.51
N ASN A 81 -28.18 7.86 3.96
CA ASN A 81 -29.44 7.46 4.57
C ASN A 81 -29.53 7.79 6.07
N ALA A 82 -28.43 7.67 6.81
CA ALA A 82 -28.43 7.90 8.25
C ALA A 82 -28.09 9.34 8.64
N VAL A 83 -27.34 10.08 7.80
CA VAL A 83 -26.90 11.45 8.12
C VAL A 83 -27.62 12.50 7.29
N LEU A 84 -27.54 12.44 5.96
CA LEU A 84 -28.01 13.53 5.11
C LEU A 84 -29.54 13.56 4.94
N LYS A 85 -30.18 12.40 4.69
CA LYS A 85 -31.63 12.33 4.48
C LYS A 85 -32.47 12.82 5.66
N PRO A 86 -32.11 12.54 6.94
CA PRO A 86 -32.82 13.10 8.09
C PRO A 86 -32.70 14.62 8.21
N ILE A 87 -31.60 15.21 7.72
CA ILE A 87 -31.33 16.65 7.81
C ILE A 87 -32.06 17.42 6.70
N PHE A 88 -32.16 16.85 5.50
CA PHE A 88 -32.71 17.53 4.33
C PHE A 88 -34.05 16.93 3.88
N ALA A 89 -35.13 17.63 4.20
CA ALA A 89 -36.47 17.31 3.70
C ALA A 89 -36.68 17.90 2.30
N ARG A 90 -36.44 17.10 1.25
CA ARG A 90 -36.72 17.51 -0.14
C ARG A 90 -37.81 16.63 -0.75
N ARG A 91 -38.85 17.28 -1.29
CA ARG A 91 -39.91 16.61 -2.06
C ARG A 91 -39.36 16.13 -3.41
N ARG A 92 -39.71 14.89 -3.78
CA ARG A 92 -39.35 14.27 -5.07
C ARG A 92 -39.98 15.04 -6.24
N PRO A 93 -39.48 14.90 -7.49
CA PRO A 93 -40.20 15.37 -8.67
C PRO A 93 -41.64 14.86 -8.62
N ALA A 94 -42.60 15.78 -8.76
CA ALA A 94 -44.00 15.43 -8.65
C ALA A 94 -44.37 14.53 -9.83
N ALA A 95 -45.12 13.46 -9.54
CA ALA A 95 -45.46 12.43 -10.52
C ALA A 95 -46.23 13.02 -11.71
N ASP A 96 -46.94 14.12 -11.52
CA ASP A 96 -47.68 14.89 -12.52
C ASP A 96 -46.83 15.44 -13.68
N VAL A 97 -45.50 15.60 -13.53
CA VAL A 97 -44.64 16.17 -14.59
C VAL A 97 -44.19 15.12 -15.62
N LEU A 98 -44.25 13.82 -15.30
CA LEU A 98 -43.76 12.74 -16.18
C LEU A 98 -44.90 11.83 -16.68
N PRO A 99 -44.81 11.26 -17.89
CA PRO A 99 -45.80 10.29 -18.39
C PRO A 99 -45.86 9.03 -17.52
N PRO A 100 -47.03 8.38 -17.34
CA PRO A 100 -47.19 7.19 -16.47
C PRO A 100 -46.21 6.04 -16.77
N TYR A 101 -45.90 5.79 -18.04
CA TYR A 101 -45.01 4.71 -18.48
C TYR A 101 -43.53 4.91 -18.12
N ARG A 102 -43.14 6.10 -17.64
CA ARG A 102 -41.78 6.40 -17.13
C ARG A 102 -41.68 6.43 -15.62
N ARG A 103 -42.80 6.37 -14.89
CA ARG A 103 -42.81 6.56 -13.44
C ARG A 103 -42.38 5.28 -12.71
N LEU A 104 -41.55 5.44 -11.69
CA LEU A 104 -41.25 4.36 -10.76
C LEU A 104 -42.47 4.09 -9.86
N VAL A 105 -42.97 2.86 -9.85
CA VAL A 105 -44.07 2.41 -8.98
C VAL A 105 -43.60 1.20 -8.16
N PRO A 106 -43.71 1.21 -6.82
CA PRO A 106 -44.27 2.25 -5.97
C PRO A 106 -43.33 3.46 -5.75
N VAL A 107 -43.92 4.62 -5.45
CA VAL A 107 -43.17 5.85 -5.14
C VAL A 107 -42.50 5.70 -3.76
N PRO A 108 -41.17 5.91 -3.63
CA PRO A 108 -40.50 5.75 -2.35
C PRO A 108 -40.93 6.82 -1.32
N SER A 109 -41.19 6.41 -0.08
CA SER A 109 -41.67 7.26 1.02
C SER A 109 -40.60 8.15 1.67
N SER A 110 -39.32 7.87 1.45
CA SER A 110 -38.19 8.62 2.04
C SER A 110 -37.81 9.88 1.23
N SER A 111 -37.11 10.82 1.87
CA SER A 111 -36.58 12.05 1.24
C SER A 111 -35.85 11.77 -0.09
N SER A 112 -36.02 12.67 -1.07
CA SER A 112 -35.33 12.59 -2.36
C SER A 112 -33.86 12.96 -2.28
N PHE A 113 -33.45 13.78 -1.31
CA PHE A 113 -32.10 14.35 -1.31
C PHE A 113 -31.19 13.71 -0.25
N PRO A 114 -29.95 13.34 -0.59
CA PRO A 114 -29.42 13.09 -1.94
C PRO A 114 -29.80 11.69 -2.47
N SER A 115 -29.57 11.43 -3.76
CA SER A 115 -29.86 10.14 -4.39
C SER A 115 -28.91 9.03 -3.89
N GLY A 116 -29.46 8.06 -3.13
CA GLY A 116 -28.69 6.94 -2.58
C GLY A 116 -28.12 5.99 -3.64
N HIS A 117 -28.88 5.69 -4.69
CA HIS A 117 -28.40 4.84 -5.80
C HIS A 117 -27.24 5.48 -6.55
N SER A 118 -27.32 6.79 -6.81
CA SER A 118 -26.24 7.55 -7.45
C SER A 118 -25.00 7.60 -6.55
N ALA A 119 -25.18 7.80 -5.24
CA ALA A 119 -24.08 7.75 -4.28
C ALA A 119 -23.41 6.39 -4.21
N ALA A 120 -24.17 5.29 -4.16
CA ALA A 120 -23.61 3.94 -4.18
C ALA A 120 -22.86 3.65 -5.49
N ALA A 121 -23.43 4.06 -6.64
CA ALA A 121 -22.82 3.90 -7.95
C ALA A 121 -21.47 4.62 -8.07
N ALA A 122 -21.44 5.91 -7.72
CA ALA A 122 -20.22 6.70 -7.70
C ALA A 122 -19.20 6.17 -6.70
N ALA A 123 -19.65 5.77 -5.50
CA ALA A 123 -18.76 5.22 -4.48
C ALA A 123 -18.07 3.93 -4.96
N PHE A 124 -18.83 3.02 -5.56
CA PHE A 124 -18.29 1.76 -6.07
C PHE A 124 -17.31 1.99 -7.23
N VAL A 125 -17.72 2.72 -8.28
CA VAL A 125 -16.88 2.92 -9.46
C VAL A 125 -15.64 3.76 -9.13
N THR A 126 -15.77 4.80 -8.30
CA THR A 126 -14.60 5.59 -7.85
C THR A 126 -13.65 4.72 -7.04
N ALA A 127 -14.15 3.88 -6.12
CA ALA A 127 -13.30 2.95 -5.36
C ALA A 127 -12.61 1.91 -6.26
N VAL A 128 -13.30 1.39 -7.28
CA VAL A 128 -12.69 0.50 -8.27
C VAL A 128 -11.66 1.25 -9.10
N ALA A 129 -11.90 2.50 -9.49
CA ALA A 129 -10.97 3.32 -10.26
C ALA A 129 -9.65 3.54 -9.53
N LEU A 130 -9.72 3.72 -8.20
CA LEU A 130 -8.54 3.84 -7.36
C LEU A 130 -7.67 2.58 -7.40
N GLU A 131 -8.25 1.38 -7.54
CA GLU A 131 -7.47 0.13 -7.57
C GLU A 131 -7.12 -0.34 -8.99
N SER A 132 -8.06 -0.20 -9.93
CA SER A 132 -7.96 -0.62 -11.33
C SER A 132 -8.73 0.36 -12.23
N PRO A 133 -8.04 1.38 -12.79
CA PRO A 133 -8.66 2.34 -13.71
C PRO A 133 -9.31 1.64 -14.92
N ARG A 134 -8.67 0.59 -15.46
CA ARG A 134 -9.20 -0.18 -16.60
C ARG A 134 -10.56 -0.82 -16.30
N THR A 135 -10.71 -1.44 -15.11
CA THR A 135 -11.98 -2.03 -14.69
C THR A 135 -13.05 -0.96 -14.45
N ALA A 136 -12.65 0.20 -13.91
CA ALA A 136 -13.58 1.29 -13.69
C ALA A 136 -14.12 1.88 -15.00
N VAL A 137 -13.32 1.96 -16.06
CA VAL A 137 -13.79 2.38 -17.40
C VAL A 137 -14.92 1.48 -17.89
N VAL A 138 -14.86 0.17 -17.63
CA VAL A 138 -15.93 -0.78 -18.00
C VAL A 138 -17.19 -0.56 -17.14
N LEU A 139 -17.05 -0.24 -15.86
CA LEU A 139 -18.19 -0.04 -14.94
C LEU A 139 -18.78 1.37 -14.98
N ALA A 140 -18.03 2.37 -15.43
CA ALA A 140 -18.47 3.77 -15.44
C ALA A 140 -19.73 4.01 -16.29
N PRO A 141 -19.89 3.42 -17.49
CA PRO A 141 -21.14 3.52 -18.24
C PRO A 141 -22.35 2.96 -17.48
N VAL A 142 -22.16 1.88 -16.71
CA VAL A 142 -23.24 1.29 -15.89
C VAL A 142 -23.64 2.24 -14.77
N ALA A 143 -22.67 2.85 -14.07
CA ALA A 143 -22.95 3.84 -13.03
C ALA A 143 -23.61 5.11 -13.58
N ALA A 144 -23.16 5.59 -14.74
CA ALA A 144 -23.77 6.71 -15.44
C ALA A 144 -25.23 6.38 -15.84
N GLY A 145 -25.47 5.17 -16.36
CA GLY A 145 -26.82 4.69 -16.68
C GLY A 145 -27.73 4.60 -15.46
N VAL A 146 -27.22 4.12 -14.32
CA VAL A 146 -27.96 4.13 -13.04
C VAL A 146 -28.25 5.55 -12.58
N ALA A 147 -27.29 6.47 -12.66
CA ALA A 147 -27.51 7.87 -12.29
C ALA A 147 -28.57 8.54 -13.18
N TYR A 148 -28.48 8.33 -14.49
CA TYR A 148 -29.43 8.84 -15.47
C TYR A 148 -30.82 8.27 -15.25
N SER A 149 -30.95 6.96 -15.02
CA SER A 149 -32.25 6.31 -14.82
C SER A 149 -33.03 6.90 -13.63
N ARG A 150 -32.35 7.41 -12.59
CA ARG A 150 -33.00 8.08 -11.45
C ARG A 150 -33.66 9.41 -11.83
N VAL A 151 -33.07 10.15 -12.77
CA VAL A 151 -33.67 11.39 -13.30
C VAL A 151 -34.75 11.04 -14.33
N HIS A 152 -34.44 10.09 -15.22
CA HIS A 152 -35.33 9.66 -16.31
C HIS A 152 -36.67 9.11 -15.80
N THR A 153 -36.64 8.35 -14.71
CA THR A 153 -37.85 7.75 -14.10
C THR A 153 -38.58 8.69 -13.13
N GLY A 154 -38.09 9.92 -12.97
CA GLY A 154 -38.68 10.90 -12.04
C GLY A 154 -38.45 10.59 -10.57
N ALA A 155 -37.62 9.60 -10.25
CA ALA A 155 -37.39 9.23 -8.86
C ALA A 155 -36.66 10.33 -8.06
N HIS A 156 -35.83 11.13 -8.74
CA HIS A 156 -34.98 12.18 -8.15
C HIS A 156 -34.82 13.37 -9.11
N TRP A 157 -34.54 14.55 -8.54
CA TRP A 157 -34.10 15.71 -9.32
C TRP A 157 -32.67 15.54 -9.81
N GLY A 158 -32.29 16.23 -10.90
CA GLY A 158 -30.92 16.18 -11.42
C GLY A 158 -29.87 16.57 -10.38
N SER A 159 -30.14 17.61 -9.59
CA SER A 159 -29.26 18.02 -8.49
C SER A 159 -29.15 16.99 -7.35
N ASP A 160 -30.21 16.20 -7.05
CA ASP A 160 -30.13 15.11 -6.06
C ASP A 160 -29.13 14.04 -6.51
N VAL A 161 -29.11 13.76 -7.81
CA VAL A 161 -28.21 12.81 -8.46
C VAL A 161 -26.78 13.35 -8.45
N LEU A 162 -26.56 14.61 -8.84
CA LEU A 162 -25.22 15.22 -8.83
C LEU A 162 -24.61 15.25 -7.43
N VAL A 163 -25.39 15.64 -6.40
CA VAL A 163 -24.91 15.60 -5.01
C VAL A 163 -24.68 14.17 -4.55
N GLY A 164 -25.56 13.23 -4.91
CA GLY A 164 -25.35 11.82 -4.63
C GLY A 164 -24.02 11.31 -5.18
N LEU A 165 -23.74 11.58 -6.46
CA LEU A 165 -22.47 11.24 -7.11
C LEU A 165 -21.28 11.84 -6.36
N ALA A 166 -21.33 13.14 -6.03
CA ALA A 166 -20.27 13.84 -5.31
C ALA A 166 -20.00 13.24 -3.92
N VAL A 167 -21.06 12.95 -3.14
CA VAL A 167 -20.94 12.31 -1.82
C VAL A 167 -20.34 10.90 -1.96
N GLY A 168 -20.82 10.11 -2.92
CA GLY A 168 -20.32 8.76 -3.18
C GLY A 168 -18.83 8.75 -3.53
N SER A 169 -18.42 9.58 -4.49
CA SER A 169 -17.00 9.75 -4.86
C SER A 169 -16.18 10.28 -3.70
N GLY A 170 -16.69 11.23 -2.91
CA GLY A 170 -16.01 11.75 -1.72
C GLY A 170 -15.73 10.67 -0.67
N VAL A 171 -16.73 9.83 -0.36
CA VAL A 171 -16.56 8.68 0.55
C VAL A 171 -15.53 7.69 -0.01
N ALA A 172 -15.59 7.38 -1.31
CA ALA A 172 -14.61 6.51 -1.94
C ALA A 172 -13.18 7.10 -1.88
N LEU A 173 -13.00 8.40 -2.13
CA LEU A 173 -11.70 9.06 -2.01
C LEU A 173 -11.20 9.09 -0.57
N ALA A 174 -12.08 9.27 0.42
CA ALA A 174 -11.72 9.22 1.83
C ALA A 174 -11.10 7.87 2.23
N THR A 175 -11.49 6.77 1.57
CA THR A 175 -10.84 5.47 1.80
C THR A 175 -9.34 5.48 1.48
N ARG A 176 -8.81 6.40 0.65
CA ARG A 176 -7.35 6.52 0.37
C ARG A 176 -6.56 6.85 1.63
N ARG A 177 -7.19 7.52 2.59
CA ARG A 177 -6.52 7.90 3.84
C ARG A 177 -6.09 6.67 4.64
N TRP A 178 -6.88 5.60 4.55
CA TRP A 178 -6.76 4.39 5.36
C TRP A 178 -6.27 3.21 4.52
N TRP A 179 -6.55 3.23 3.22
CA TRP A 179 -6.11 2.26 2.24
C TRP A 179 -5.39 3.00 1.11
N PRO A 180 -4.10 3.35 1.30
CA PRO A 180 -3.30 3.94 0.24
C PRO A 180 -3.22 2.96 -0.94
N VAL A 181 -3.41 3.48 -2.14
CA VAL A 181 -3.13 2.73 -3.37
C VAL A 181 -1.69 3.00 -3.72
N ARG A 182 -0.88 1.94 -3.71
CA ARG A 182 0.48 1.98 -4.21
C ARG A 182 0.43 2.00 -5.75
N GLU A 183 0.95 3.07 -6.36
CA GLU A 183 1.03 3.22 -7.82
C GLU A 183 2.19 2.40 -8.43
N SER A 184 3.25 2.16 -7.66
CA SER A 184 4.35 1.26 -8.00
C SER A 184 4.91 0.61 -6.74
N ASP A 185 5.30 -0.67 -6.84
CA ASP A 185 6.05 -1.31 -5.78
C ASP A 185 7.50 -0.76 -5.66
N GLU A 186 7.97 -0.04 -6.67
CA GLU A 186 9.31 0.55 -6.69
C GLU A 186 9.40 1.87 -5.91
N ALA A 187 10.43 1.99 -5.08
CA ALA A 187 10.82 3.21 -4.40
C ALA A 187 11.72 4.09 -5.29
N ARG A 188 11.62 5.41 -5.13
CA ARG A 188 12.51 6.35 -5.84
C ARG A 188 13.96 6.15 -5.38
N ALA A 189 14.89 6.28 -6.29
CA ALA A 189 16.31 6.22 -5.99
C ALA A 189 17.10 6.91 -7.10
N THR A 190 18.22 7.52 -6.75
CA THR A 190 19.16 8.17 -7.66
C THR A 190 19.82 7.12 -8.55
N ILE A 191 19.79 7.38 -9.85
CA ILE A 191 20.43 6.52 -10.87
C ILE A 191 21.95 6.54 -10.66
N ARG A 192 22.55 5.36 -10.77
CA ARG A 192 24.00 5.13 -10.70
C ARG A 192 24.39 4.24 -11.87
N GLU A 193 25.63 4.39 -12.32
CA GLU A 193 26.25 3.42 -13.21
C GLU A 193 27.00 2.38 -12.37
N ALA A 194 26.95 1.14 -12.83
CA ALA A 194 27.70 0.03 -12.28
C ALA A 194 28.45 -0.69 -13.43
N PRO A 195 29.48 -1.50 -13.13
CA PRO A 195 30.15 -2.31 -14.14
C PRO A 195 29.15 -3.16 -14.93
N MET A 196 29.29 -3.20 -16.26
CA MET A 196 28.50 -4.12 -17.07
C MET A 196 28.99 -5.55 -16.87
N LEU A 197 28.08 -6.46 -16.59
CA LEU A 197 28.33 -7.89 -16.35
C LEU A 197 27.60 -8.74 -17.39
N PRO A 198 27.99 -8.68 -18.68
CA PRO A 198 27.35 -9.49 -19.71
C PRO A 198 27.43 -10.97 -19.32
N ASP A 199 26.30 -11.67 -19.42
CA ASP A 199 26.12 -13.06 -19.00
C ASP A 199 26.52 -13.35 -17.54
N GLY A 200 26.63 -12.32 -16.69
CA GLY A 200 27.06 -12.44 -15.29
C GLY A 200 28.58 -12.48 -15.08
N LYS A 201 29.39 -12.16 -16.10
CA LYS A 201 30.85 -12.19 -15.97
C LYS A 201 31.35 -11.26 -14.85
N GLY A 202 32.07 -11.82 -13.87
CA GLY A 202 32.59 -11.10 -12.71
C GLY A 202 31.58 -10.93 -11.56
N LEU A 203 30.40 -11.53 -11.66
CA LEU A 203 29.41 -11.61 -10.58
C LEU A 203 29.67 -12.84 -9.71
N VAL A 204 29.78 -12.65 -8.40
CA VAL A 204 29.72 -13.74 -7.41
C VAL A 204 28.37 -13.69 -6.71
N MET A 205 27.53 -14.70 -6.87
CA MET A 205 26.16 -14.69 -6.36
C MET A 205 25.90 -15.82 -5.37
N LEU A 206 25.48 -15.46 -4.16
CA LEU A 206 25.08 -16.41 -3.13
C LEU A 206 23.61 -16.80 -3.31
N VAL A 207 23.33 -18.09 -3.36
CA VAL A 207 22.01 -18.66 -3.63
C VAL A 207 21.54 -19.44 -2.42
N ASN A 208 20.47 -18.97 -1.78
CA ASN A 208 19.84 -19.63 -0.64
C ASN A 208 18.60 -20.43 -1.10
N PRO A 209 18.71 -21.74 -1.33
CA PRO A 209 17.60 -22.58 -1.78
C PRO A 209 16.53 -22.79 -0.70
N ALA A 210 16.84 -22.52 0.58
CA ALA A 210 15.87 -22.62 1.67
C ALA A 210 14.96 -21.38 1.78
N SER A 211 15.26 -20.33 1.02
CA SER A 211 14.42 -19.12 0.94
C SER A 211 13.29 -19.29 -0.07
N GLY A 212 12.07 -18.92 0.32
CA GLY A 212 10.93 -18.89 -0.60
C GLY A 212 10.14 -20.20 -0.66
N ASP A 213 9.86 -20.66 -1.88
CA ASP A 213 9.15 -21.92 -2.12
C ASP A 213 10.12 -23.09 -1.96
N ALA A 214 9.86 -23.95 -0.96
CA ALA A 214 10.70 -25.11 -0.66
C ALA A 214 10.83 -26.11 -1.82
N ASN A 215 9.94 -26.03 -2.82
CA ASN A 215 9.97 -26.90 -4.00
C ASN A 215 10.66 -26.26 -5.22
N HIS A 216 11.11 -25.01 -5.12
CA HIS A 216 11.73 -24.30 -6.22
C HIS A 216 13.17 -23.92 -5.88
N ASP A 217 14.12 -24.49 -6.63
CA ASP A 217 15.53 -24.15 -6.54
C ASP A 217 15.90 -23.18 -7.68
N PRO A 218 16.22 -21.90 -7.38
CA PRO A 218 16.53 -20.90 -8.41
C PRO A 218 17.88 -21.12 -9.08
N MET A 219 18.70 -22.06 -8.58
CA MET A 219 20.06 -22.32 -9.07
C MET A 219 20.13 -22.58 -10.57
N ALA A 220 19.27 -23.46 -11.09
CA ALA A 220 19.29 -23.84 -12.51
C ALA A 220 18.90 -22.67 -13.42
N GLU A 221 17.87 -21.90 -13.05
CA GLU A 221 17.42 -20.75 -13.81
C GLU A 221 18.45 -19.61 -13.79
N LEU A 222 19.09 -19.37 -12.64
CA LEU A 222 20.18 -18.40 -12.53
C LEU A 222 21.40 -18.81 -13.38
N ALA A 223 21.75 -20.10 -13.41
CA ALA A 223 22.85 -20.59 -14.24
C ALA A 223 22.56 -20.46 -15.74
N GLU A 224 21.30 -20.58 -16.17
CA GLU A 224 20.90 -20.35 -17.55
C GLU A 224 20.92 -18.85 -17.90
N LEU A 225 20.46 -17.98 -17.00
CA LEU A 225 20.38 -16.53 -17.23
C LEU A 225 21.71 -15.79 -17.07
N LEU A 226 22.62 -16.33 -16.27
CA LEU A 226 23.91 -15.74 -15.91
C LEU A 226 25.02 -16.81 -16.00
N PRO A 227 25.28 -17.39 -17.19
CA PRO A 227 26.17 -18.55 -17.34
C PRO A 227 27.64 -18.28 -17.01
N ALA A 228 28.07 -17.01 -16.97
CA ALA A 228 29.42 -16.61 -16.59
C ALA A 228 29.53 -16.15 -15.12
N ALA A 229 28.44 -16.18 -14.35
CA ALA A 229 28.47 -15.86 -12.92
C ALA A 229 29.00 -17.03 -12.08
N VAL A 230 29.73 -16.71 -11.01
CA VAL A 230 30.11 -17.67 -9.98
C VAL A 230 28.97 -17.79 -8.99
N LEU A 231 28.21 -18.87 -9.09
CA LEU A 231 27.05 -19.09 -8.24
C LEU A 231 27.41 -20.03 -7.08
N VAL A 232 27.15 -19.61 -5.85
CA VAL A 232 27.51 -20.35 -4.64
C VAL A 232 26.28 -20.63 -3.81
N ARG A 233 26.04 -21.91 -3.50
CA ARG A 233 24.92 -22.33 -2.65
C ARG A 233 25.23 -22.08 -1.18
N THR A 234 24.29 -21.52 -0.42
CA THR A 234 24.45 -21.34 1.03
C THR A 234 24.53 -22.69 1.76
N GLU A 235 25.44 -22.79 2.73
CA GLU A 235 25.54 -23.92 3.63
C GLU A 235 24.73 -23.66 4.92
N PRO A 236 23.81 -24.55 5.35
CA PRO A 236 22.91 -24.28 6.47
C PRO A 236 23.58 -23.96 7.81
N ASP A 237 24.75 -24.55 8.06
CA ASP A 237 25.46 -24.47 9.34
C ASP A 237 26.64 -23.48 9.32
N ARG A 238 26.78 -22.73 8.23
CA ARG A 238 27.89 -21.80 8.02
C ARG A 238 27.40 -20.36 8.02
N ASP A 239 28.13 -19.47 8.67
CA ASP A 239 27.85 -18.05 8.58
C ASP A 239 27.98 -17.58 7.12
N LEU A 240 26.95 -16.86 6.64
CA LEU A 240 26.89 -16.41 5.25
C LEU A 240 28.01 -15.43 4.92
N GLY A 241 28.41 -14.61 5.89
CA GLY A 241 29.54 -13.69 5.76
C GLY A 241 30.84 -14.45 5.59
N GLU A 242 31.13 -15.39 6.50
CA GLU A 242 32.33 -16.24 6.41
C GLU A 242 32.39 -17.06 5.11
N GLN A 243 31.25 -17.59 4.67
CA GLN A 243 31.16 -18.31 3.41
C GLN A 243 31.52 -17.40 2.24
N LEU A 244 30.92 -16.21 2.18
CA LEU A 244 31.18 -15.25 1.12
C LEU A 244 32.63 -14.76 1.10
N GLU A 245 33.21 -14.43 2.26
CA GLU A 245 34.63 -14.03 2.35
C GLU A 245 35.55 -15.15 1.84
N SER A 246 35.24 -16.42 2.13
CA SER A 246 36.05 -17.54 1.62
C SER A 246 35.97 -17.69 0.10
N VAL A 247 34.80 -17.42 -0.50
CA VAL A 247 34.61 -17.46 -1.95
C VAL A 247 35.38 -16.31 -2.61
N LEU A 248 35.31 -15.11 -2.03
CA LEU A 248 36.04 -13.95 -2.53
C LEU A 248 37.54 -14.16 -2.46
N ALA A 249 38.05 -14.72 -1.35
CA ALA A 249 39.46 -15.05 -1.19
C ALA A 249 39.93 -16.15 -2.16
N ALA A 250 39.06 -17.09 -2.53
CA ALA A 250 39.38 -18.17 -3.47
C ALA A 250 39.22 -17.77 -4.96
N SER A 251 38.63 -16.60 -5.25
CA SER A 251 38.40 -16.17 -6.63
C SER A 251 39.71 -15.80 -7.32
N THR A 252 39.99 -16.45 -8.46
CA THR A 252 41.15 -16.15 -9.32
C THR A 252 40.85 -15.07 -10.36
N ALA A 253 39.57 -14.84 -10.66
CA ALA A 253 39.11 -13.79 -11.55
C ALA A 253 38.69 -12.54 -10.76
N PRO A 254 38.77 -11.33 -11.36
CA PRO A 254 38.31 -10.11 -10.71
C PRO A 254 36.81 -10.18 -10.44
N VAL A 255 36.43 -9.98 -9.18
CA VAL A 255 35.04 -9.85 -8.75
C VAL A 255 34.63 -8.40 -8.93
N LEU A 256 33.61 -8.15 -9.76
CA LEU A 256 33.12 -6.82 -10.10
C LEU A 256 31.79 -6.48 -9.41
N ALA A 257 31.09 -7.49 -8.90
CA ALA A 257 29.86 -7.31 -8.14
C ALA A 257 29.55 -8.55 -7.28
N LEU A 258 28.77 -8.34 -6.23
CA LEU A 258 28.18 -9.41 -5.44
C LEU A 258 26.70 -9.57 -5.79
N GLY A 259 26.18 -10.78 -5.67
CA GLY A 259 24.78 -11.10 -5.93
C GLY A 259 24.18 -11.91 -4.79
N VAL A 260 22.86 -11.84 -4.65
CA VAL A 260 22.11 -12.66 -3.70
C VAL A 260 20.78 -13.12 -4.27
N ALA A 261 20.48 -14.40 -4.14
CA ALA A 261 19.17 -14.99 -4.37
C ALA A 261 18.69 -15.58 -3.03
N GLY A 262 17.91 -14.82 -2.27
CA GLY A 262 17.34 -15.30 -1.01
C GLY A 262 16.30 -14.35 -0.41
N GLY A 263 15.90 -14.63 0.82
CA GLY A 263 15.04 -13.75 1.62
C GLY A 263 15.77 -12.50 2.13
N ASP A 264 15.02 -11.56 2.71
CA ASP A 264 15.53 -10.25 3.16
C ASP A 264 16.74 -10.36 4.12
N GLY A 265 16.80 -11.39 4.99
CA GLY A 265 17.94 -11.65 5.87
C GLY A 265 19.22 -12.05 5.13
N THR A 266 19.13 -12.93 4.13
CA THR A 266 20.26 -13.28 3.25
C THR A 266 20.74 -12.07 2.46
N VAL A 267 19.81 -11.23 2.00
CA VAL A 267 20.16 -9.97 1.32
C VAL A 267 20.94 -9.04 2.25
N ALA A 268 20.53 -8.89 3.51
CA ALA A 268 21.23 -8.07 4.50
C ALA A 268 22.69 -8.51 4.72
N ALA A 269 22.92 -9.82 4.81
CA ALA A 269 24.26 -10.38 4.97
C ALA A 269 25.16 -10.08 3.75
N VAL A 270 24.67 -10.30 2.54
CA VAL A 270 25.46 -10.06 1.31
C VAL A 270 25.66 -8.56 1.06
N ALA A 271 24.67 -7.71 1.35
CA ALA A 271 24.83 -6.26 1.24
C ALA A 271 25.88 -5.72 2.21
N ALA A 272 25.98 -6.30 3.42
CA ALA A 272 27.03 -5.93 4.36
C ALA A 272 28.43 -6.24 3.81
N ALA A 273 28.61 -7.37 3.12
CA ALA A 273 29.86 -7.70 2.45
C ALA A 273 30.13 -6.80 1.24
N ALA A 274 29.10 -6.53 0.43
CA ALA A 274 29.19 -5.65 -0.72
C ALA A 274 29.66 -4.24 -0.32
N LEU A 275 29.12 -3.70 0.77
CA LEU A 275 29.54 -2.42 1.33
C LEU A 275 30.99 -2.45 1.84
N ARG A 276 31.45 -3.54 2.48
CA ARG A 276 32.84 -3.66 2.96
C ARG A 276 33.86 -3.70 1.83
N HIS A 277 33.50 -4.33 0.71
CA HIS A 277 34.38 -4.50 -0.45
C HIS A 277 34.21 -3.43 -1.53
N ASP A 278 33.35 -2.43 -1.30
CA ASP A 278 32.98 -1.40 -2.28
C ASP A 278 32.50 -1.99 -3.63
N LEU A 279 31.72 -3.07 -3.56
CA LEU A 279 31.19 -3.79 -4.72
C LEU A 279 29.69 -3.51 -4.90
N PRO A 280 29.20 -3.31 -6.14
CA PRO A 280 27.78 -3.26 -6.43
C PRO A 280 27.07 -4.57 -6.08
N LEU A 281 25.77 -4.48 -5.77
CA LEU A 281 24.93 -5.60 -5.37
C LEU A 281 23.84 -5.92 -6.40
N ALA A 282 23.71 -7.18 -6.80
CA ALA A 282 22.57 -7.71 -7.55
C ALA A 282 21.63 -8.49 -6.63
N VAL A 283 20.32 -8.26 -6.70
CA VAL A 283 19.33 -8.91 -5.82
C VAL A 283 18.29 -9.65 -6.63
N ALA A 284 18.24 -10.97 -6.48
CA ALA A 284 17.21 -11.83 -7.07
C ALA A 284 16.06 -12.08 -6.07
N PRO A 285 14.79 -11.88 -6.49
CA PRO A 285 13.63 -12.01 -5.63
C PRO A 285 13.19 -13.48 -5.45
N THR A 286 13.97 -14.29 -4.73
CA THR A 286 13.66 -15.72 -4.50
C THR A 286 13.07 -16.03 -3.13
N GLY A 287 12.97 -15.05 -2.21
CA GLY A 287 12.34 -15.21 -0.91
C GLY A 287 10.80 -15.11 -0.89
N THR A 288 10.20 -15.35 0.26
CA THR A 288 8.73 -15.40 0.43
C THR A 288 8.05 -14.03 0.29
N LEU A 289 8.65 -12.97 0.84
CA LEU A 289 8.07 -11.63 0.89
C LEU A 289 8.78 -10.63 -0.01
N ASN A 290 10.10 -10.81 -0.24
CA ASN A 290 10.96 -10.01 -1.11
C ASN A 290 10.76 -8.52 -0.91
N HIS A 291 10.76 -8.04 0.34
CA HIS A 291 10.43 -6.65 0.62
C HIS A 291 11.45 -5.71 -0.03
N PHE A 292 12.75 -6.02 0.09
CA PHE A 292 13.79 -5.21 -0.51
C PHE A 292 13.78 -5.25 -2.04
N ALA A 293 13.73 -6.45 -2.63
CA ALA A 293 13.71 -6.59 -4.09
C ALA A 293 12.48 -5.89 -4.72
N ARG A 294 11.31 -5.95 -4.05
CA ARG A 294 10.12 -5.21 -4.51
C ARG A 294 10.30 -3.70 -4.43
N ASP A 295 10.91 -3.19 -3.37
CA ASP A 295 11.21 -1.77 -3.23
C ASP A 295 12.26 -1.30 -4.25
N LEU A 296 13.22 -2.17 -4.63
CA LEU A 296 14.09 -1.96 -5.79
C LEU A 296 13.33 -2.01 -7.11
N GLY A 297 12.14 -2.62 -7.16
CA GLY A 297 11.42 -2.88 -8.40
C GLY A 297 12.00 -4.04 -9.20
N VAL A 298 12.67 -4.99 -8.55
CA VAL A 298 13.09 -6.27 -9.15
C VAL A 298 12.05 -7.33 -8.78
N TYR A 299 11.34 -7.83 -9.79
CA TYR A 299 10.20 -8.74 -9.63
C TYR A 299 10.48 -10.17 -10.11
N ASP A 300 11.46 -10.35 -10.98
CA ASP A 300 11.87 -11.65 -11.51
C ASP A 300 13.39 -11.74 -11.74
N LEU A 301 13.88 -12.94 -12.07
CA LEU A 301 15.30 -13.19 -12.30
C LEU A 301 15.82 -12.57 -13.60
N ARG A 302 14.96 -12.36 -14.60
CA ARG A 302 15.35 -11.75 -15.87
C ARG A 302 15.68 -10.27 -15.69
N GLU A 303 14.97 -9.56 -14.82
CA GLU A 303 15.30 -8.17 -14.48
C GLU A 303 16.70 -8.04 -13.87
N VAL A 304 17.17 -9.05 -13.14
CA VAL A 304 18.56 -9.09 -12.63
C VAL A 304 19.54 -9.16 -13.79
N SER A 305 19.34 -10.11 -14.72
CA SER A 305 20.19 -10.27 -15.91
C SER A 305 20.17 -9.04 -16.82
N ASP A 306 19.00 -8.45 -17.07
CA ASP A 306 18.83 -7.23 -17.88
C ASP A 306 19.63 -6.05 -17.27
N ALA A 307 19.51 -5.84 -15.96
CA ALA A 307 20.16 -4.73 -15.26
C ALA A 307 21.68 -4.92 -15.16
N THR A 308 22.15 -6.13 -14.85
CA THR A 308 23.59 -6.41 -14.76
C THR A 308 24.26 -6.36 -16.13
N ALA A 309 23.61 -6.83 -17.20
CA ALA A 309 24.15 -6.77 -18.55
C ALA A 309 24.35 -5.33 -19.06
N THR A 310 23.51 -4.39 -18.62
CA THR A 310 23.56 -2.98 -19.04
C THR A 310 24.27 -2.06 -18.05
N GLY A 311 24.64 -2.55 -16.86
CA GLY A 311 25.27 -1.71 -15.83
C GLY A 311 24.31 -0.72 -15.17
N GLU A 312 22.99 -0.91 -15.34
CA GLU A 312 21.96 -0.03 -14.78
C GLU A 312 21.79 -0.29 -13.29
N ALA A 313 21.99 0.75 -12.48
CA ALA A 313 21.96 0.64 -11.03
C ALA A 313 21.39 1.89 -10.36
N VAL A 314 21.22 1.80 -9.04
CA VAL A 314 20.82 2.91 -8.18
C VAL A 314 21.54 2.94 -6.85
N GLY A 315 21.58 4.12 -6.24
CA GLY A 315 22.05 4.29 -4.88
C GLY A 315 20.98 3.86 -3.87
N VAL A 316 21.38 3.06 -2.90
CA VAL A 316 20.54 2.64 -1.78
C VAL A 316 21.27 2.95 -0.48
N ASP A 317 20.65 3.73 0.40
CA ASP A 317 21.19 3.99 1.72
C ASP A 317 21.30 2.68 2.51
N ILE A 318 22.41 2.55 3.22
CA ILE A 318 22.63 1.45 4.14
C ILE A 318 22.67 2.01 5.56
N VAL A 319 21.90 1.38 6.44
CA VAL A 319 21.87 1.72 7.86
C VAL A 319 22.71 0.72 8.63
N ARG A 320 23.51 1.21 9.56
CA ARG A 320 24.23 0.40 10.53
C ARG A 320 23.60 0.55 11.91
N VAL A 321 23.49 -0.56 12.62
CA VAL A 321 23.16 -0.58 14.05
C VAL A 321 24.34 -1.13 14.83
N ASP A 322 24.90 -0.29 15.69
CA ASP A 322 25.90 -0.67 16.69
C ASP A 322 25.15 -0.88 18.01
N TYR A 323 25.20 -2.08 18.57
CA TYR A 323 24.49 -2.40 19.80
C TYR A 323 25.33 -3.23 20.77
N THR A 324 25.03 -3.11 22.06
CA THR A 324 25.68 -3.90 23.11
C THR A 324 24.67 -4.49 24.07
N ASP A 325 24.92 -5.71 24.51
CA ASP A 325 24.19 -6.38 25.59
C ASP A 325 24.75 -6.04 26.99
N GLY A 326 25.79 -5.20 27.06
CA GLY A 326 26.52 -4.84 28.26
C GLY A 326 27.87 -5.54 28.41
N ALA A 327 28.14 -6.59 27.64
CA ALA A 327 29.42 -7.31 27.65
C ALA A 327 30.17 -7.17 26.31
N THR A 328 29.47 -7.34 25.20
CA THR A 328 30.06 -7.30 23.86
C THR A 328 29.40 -6.24 22.99
N GLU A 329 30.20 -5.60 22.14
CA GLU A 329 29.69 -4.74 21.07
C GLU A 329 29.48 -5.57 19.81
N HIS A 330 28.35 -5.32 19.15
CA HIS A 330 27.96 -5.97 17.92
C HIS A 330 27.56 -4.90 16.91
N THR A 331 27.92 -5.14 15.65
CA THR A 331 27.55 -4.28 14.53
C THR A 331 26.75 -5.10 13.53
N ARG A 332 25.61 -4.56 13.09
CA ARG A 332 24.81 -5.13 12.01
C ARG A 332 24.44 -4.09 10.98
N VAL A 333 24.28 -4.55 9.74
CA VAL A 333 23.72 -3.77 8.64
C VAL A 333 22.21 -4.03 8.56
N LEU A 334 21.46 -2.97 8.27
CA LEU A 334 20.01 -2.96 8.14
C LEU A 334 19.65 -2.50 6.73
N ILE A 335 18.92 -3.35 6.01
CA ILE A 335 18.41 -3.01 4.68
C ILE A 335 17.01 -2.45 4.76
N ASN A 336 16.13 -3.01 5.60
CA ASN A 336 14.73 -2.63 5.66
C ASN A 336 14.41 -1.95 7.00
N THR A 337 14.41 -2.72 8.09
CA THR A 337 13.80 -2.26 9.34
C THR A 337 14.42 -2.93 10.55
N ALA A 338 14.51 -2.19 11.65
CA ALA A 338 14.71 -2.71 12.99
C ALA A 338 13.51 -2.38 13.89
N SER A 339 13.29 -3.17 14.92
CA SER A 339 12.23 -2.91 15.91
C SER A 339 12.53 -3.48 17.28
N LEU A 340 11.93 -2.83 18.29
CA LEU A 340 12.04 -3.16 19.71
C LEU A 340 10.65 -3.32 20.34
N GLY A 341 10.54 -4.13 21.40
CA GLY A 341 9.32 -4.34 22.15
C GLY A 341 8.27 -5.16 21.38
N ALA A 342 7.02 -4.71 21.41
CA ALA A 342 5.89 -5.51 20.94
C ALA A 342 5.72 -5.61 19.39
N TYR A 343 6.54 -4.92 18.60
CA TYR A 343 6.34 -4.83 17.14
C TYR A 343 6.55 -6.16 16.39
N PRO A 344 7.59 -6.98 16.67
CA PRO A 344 7.76 -8.28 16.01
C PRO A 344 6.56 -9.21 16.22
N ASP A 345 5.99 -9.20 17.43
CA ASP A 345 4.80 -9.96 17.78
C ASP A 345 3.55 -9.49 17.02
N LEU A 346 3.42 -8.17 16.83
CA LEU A 346 2.37 -7.56 16.04
C LEU A 346 2.44 -8.02 14.57
N VAL A 347 3.62 -7.95 13.95
CA VAL A 347 3.82 -8.36 12.55
C VAL A 347 3.53 -9.85 12.36
N ARG A 348 4.07 -10.71 13.24
CA ARG A 348 3.87 -12.16 13.19
C ARG A 348 2.39 -12.54 13.29
N ARG A 349 1.64 -11.95 14.24
CA ARG A 349 0.20 -12.20 14.38
C ARG A 349 -0.61 -11.68 13.20
N ARG A 350 -0.27 -10.48 12.70
CA ARG A 350 -0.90 -9.90 11.51
C ARG A 350 -0.80 -10.86 10.34
N GLU A 351 0.38 -11.41 10.07
CA GLU A 351 0.61 -12.29 8.92
C GLU A 351 -0.19 -13.59 9.00
N GLN A 352 -0.24 -14.21 10.18
CA GLN A 352 -1.05 -15.40 10.42
C GLN A 352 -2.55 -15.14 10.14
N TRP A 353 -3.07 -14.00 10.57
CA TRP A 353 -4.49 -13.67 10.43
C TRP A 353 -4.85 -13.02 9.10
N GLN A 354 -3.89 -12.41 8.41
CA GLN A 354 -4.10 -11.76 7.12
C GLN A 354 -4.65 -12.72 6.08
N ARG A 355 -4.22 -13.99 6.10
CA ARG A 355 -4.74 -15.03 5.18
C ARG A 355 -6.24 -15.25 5.32
N ARG A 356 -6.80 -15.10 6.53
CA ARG A 356 -8.21 -15.38 6.83
C ARG A 356 -9.09 -14.13 6.78
N TRP A 357 -8.61 -13.00 7.29
CA TRP A 357 -9.43 -11.80 7.53
C TRP A 357 -9.04 -10.60 6.67
N GLY A 358 -8.04 -10.74 5.79
CA GLY A 358 -7.50 -9.64 5.00
C GLY A 358 -6.61 -8.70 5.81
N LYS A 359 -5.95 -7.76 5.13
CA LYS A 359 -4.82 -6.97 5.67
C LYS A 359 -5.20 -6.10 6.89
N TRP A 360 -6.27 -5.30 6.79
CA TRP A 360 -6.62 -4.32 7.83
C TRP A 360 -7.32 -4.90 9.05
N PRO A 361 -8.33 -5.78 8.93
CA PRO A 361 -8.95 -6.41 10.09
C PRO A 361 -7.95 -7.25 10.89
N ALA A 362 -7.08 -8.00 10.19
CA ALA A 362 -6.00 -8.75 10.83
C ALA A 362 -5.05 -7.84 11.60
N PHE A 363 -4.70 -6.67 11.06
CA PHE A 363 -3.83 -5.72 11.74
C PHE A 363 -4.46 -5.15 13.01
N VAL A 364 -5.71 -4.68 12.96
CA VAL A 364 -6.41 -4.11 14.13
C VAL A 364 -6.51 -5.15 15.24
N ALA A 365 -6.91 -6.38 14.90
CA ALA A 365 -6.98 -7.47 15.85
C ALA A 365 -5.59 -7.81 16.41
N ALA A 366 -4.56 -7.90 15.56
CA ALA A 366 -3.20 -8.19 15.99
C ALA A 366 -2.67 -7.11 16.94
N LEU A 367 -2.93 -5.83 16.66
CA LEU A 367 -2.58 -4.73 17.54
C LEU A 367 -3.28 -4.85 18.89
N ALA A 368 -4.61 -5.02 18.91
CA ALA A 368 -5.37 -5.14 20.15
C ALA A 368 -4.89 -6.30 21.02
N VAL A 369 -4.64 -7.47 20.42
CA VAL A 369 -4.20 -8.66 21.16
C VAL A 369 -2.75 -8.55 21.61
N THR A 370 -1.86 -8.00 20.76
CA THR A 370 -0.45 -7.80 21.11
C THR A 370 -0.34 -6.83 22.28
N LEU A 371 -0.95 -5.65 22.19
CA LEU A 371 -0.91 -4.65 23.26
C LEU A 371 -1.55 -5.14 24.57
N ARG A 372 -2.52 -6.04 24.50
CA ARG A 372 -3.13 -6.66 25.70
C ARG A 372 -2.16 -7.61 26.42
N ARG A 373 -1.23 -8.24 25.69
CA ARG A 373 -0.31 -9.25 26.24
C ARG A 373 1.10 -8.71 26.49
N SER A 374 1.49 -7.62 25.85
CA SER A 374 2.81 -7.01 25.99
C SER A 374 2.90 -6.12 27.22
N GLN A 375 4.11 -5.99 27.76
CA GLN A 375 4.44 -5.03 28.80
C GLN A 375 4.98 -3.73 28.17
N PRO A 376 4.74 -2.55 28.77
CA PRO A 376 5.38 -1.32 28.36
C PRO A 376 6.91 -1.39 28.50
N LEU A 377 7.62 -0.81 27.55
CA LEU A 377 9.07 -0.66 27.54
C LEU A 377 9.45 0.76 27.94
N GLU A 378 10.34 0.89 28.92
CA GLU A 378 11.00 2.17 29.19
C GLU A 378 12.21 2.33 28.27
N ILE A 379 12.28 3.46 27.57
CA ILE A 379 13.29 3.71 26.55
C ILE A 379 13.70 5.18 26.60
N ASP A 380 14.97 5.44 26.34
CA ASP A 380 15.50 6.77 26.06
C ASP A 380 15.77 6.85 24.55
N LEU A 381 15.10 7.78 23.88
CA LEU A 381 15.30 8.10 22.47
C LEU A 381 15.95 9.47 22.39
N ASP A 382 17.22 9.53 21.99
CA ASP A 382 18.02 10.77 21.87
C ASP A 382 17.98 11.67 23.12
N GLY A 383 18.09 11.07 24.32
CA GLY A 383 18.06 11.79 25.60
C GLY A 383 16.65 12.03 26.16
N HIS A 384 15.61 11.61 25.44
CA HIS A 384 14.23 11.76 25.89
C HIS A 384 13.67 10.41 26.37
N ARG A 385 13.55 10.29 27.70
CA ARG A 385 12.89 9.14 28.34
C ARG A 385 11.41 9.07 27.97
N ARG A 386 10.95 7.89 27.58
CA ARG A 386 9.59 7.59 27.15
C ARG A 386 9.20 6.19 27.60
N THR A 387 7.91 5.95 27.81
CA THR A 387 7.37 4.61 27.96
C THR A 387 6.56 4.25 26.72
N VAL A 388 6.93 3.19 26.03
CA VAL A 388 6.39 2.81 24.71
C VAL A 388 5.98 1.35 24.68
N TRP A 389 5.03 0.99 23.81
CA TRP A 389 4.71 -0.40 23.51
C TRP A 389 5.72 -1.01 22.55
N PHE A 390 6.22 -0.22 21.60
CA PHE A 390 7.25 -0.61 20.65
C PHE A 390 7.89 0.61 20.00
N VAL A 391 9.07 0.39 19.41
CA VAL A 391 9.75 1.31 18.49
C VAL A 391 10.03 0.58 17.19
N PHE A 392 9.84 1.29 16.08
CA PHE A 392 10.17 0.89 14.72
C PHE A 392 11.20 1.87 14.18
N VAL A 393 12.25 1.36 13.56
CA VAL A 393 13.28 2.14 12.87
C VAL A 393 13.37 1.59 11.45
N GLY A 394 12.98 2.39 10.46
CA GLY A 394 13.09 2.06 9.04
C GLY A 394 14.33 2.66 8.41
N ASN A 395 14.95 1.93 7.48
CA ASN A 395 15.92 2.48 6.54
C ASN A 395 15.18 3.26 5.45
N GLY A 396 15.34 4.58 5.43
CA GLY A 396 14.58 5.47 4.56
C GLY A 396 13.20 5.84 5.11
N THR A 397 12.48 6.69 4.39
CA THR A 397 11.15 7.16 4.80
C THR A 397 10.04 6.20 4.39
N TYR A 398 9.24 5.73 5.36
CA TYR A 398 8.11 4.84 5.12
C TYR A 398 6.79 5.60 4.96
N HIS A 399 5.89 5.03 4.18
CA HIS A 399 4.55 5.55 3.93
C HIS A 399 3.48 4.48 4.21
N PRO A 400 2.25 4.88 4.57
CA PRO A 400 1.79 6.24 4.82
C PRO A 400 2.32 6.84 6.13
N ARG A 401 2.49 8.17 6.14
CA ARG A 401 2.83 8.94 7.34
C ARG A 401 1.68 8.94 8.35
N GLY A 402 2.02 8.96 9.63
CA GLY A 402 1.00 8.97 10.67
C GLY A 402 0.11 7.73 10.63
N ALA A 403 0.70 6.58 10.32
CA ALA A 403 0.05 5.29 10.17
C ALA A 403 1.10 4.17 10.26
N VAL A 404 0.65 2.93 10.12
CA VAL A 404 1.54 1.76 10.10
C VAL A 404 2.43 1.85 8.85
N PRO A 405 3.76 1.74 9.00
CA PRO A 405 4.68 1.64 7.88
C PRO A 405 4.26 0.52 6.91
N ALA A 406 4.09 0.85 5.63
CA ALA A 406 3.65 -0.11 4.63
C ALA A 406 4.65 -0.30 3.49
N PHE A 407 5.28 0.78 3.02
CA PHE A 407 6.27 0.76 1.93
C PHE A 407 7.22 1.95 2.04
N ARG A 408 8.36 1.92 1.35
CA ARG A 408 9.29 3.06 1.26
C ARG A 408 8.99 3.94 0.06
N ASP A 409 9.12 5.24 0.25
CA ASP A 409 8.97 6.23 -0.83
C ASP A 409 10.27 6.43 -1.62
N SER A 410 11.40 6.28 -0.95
CA SER A 410 12.74 6.41 -1.51
C SER A 410 13.73 5.47 -0.82
N LEU A 411 14.77 5.05 -1.54
CA LEU A 411 15.86 4.22 -1.03
C LEU A 411 17.10 5.03 -0.62
N ASP A 412 17.16 6.31 -0.97
CA ASP A 412 18.35 7.17 -0.89
C ASP A 412 18.08 8.52 -0.18
N SER A 413 17.16 8.51 0.79
CA SER A 413 16.76 9.73 1.50
C SER A 413 17.79 10.29 2.50
N GLY A 414 18.80 9.51 2.88
CA GLY A 414 19.76 9.82 3.94
C GLY A 414 19.17 9.83 5.35
N LEU A 415 17.97 9.26 5.54
CA LEU A 415 17.18 9.38 6.77
C LEU A 415 16.68 8.03 7.28
N LEU A 416 16.61 7.90 8.60
CA LEU A 416 15.89 6.88 9.34
C LEU A 416 14.45 7.33 9.59
N ASP A 417 13.50 6.40 9.54
CA ASP A 417 12.12 6.63 9.96
C ASP A 417 11.86 5.97 11.31
N VAL A 418 11.80 6.80 12.36
CA VAL A 418 11.67 6.37 13.75
C VAL A 418 10.22 6.57 14.19
N ARG A 419 9.53 5.48 14.51
CA ARG A 419 8.12 5.50 14.93
C ARG A 419 7.94 4.75 16.22
N TRP A 420 7.12 5.28 17.11
CA TRP A 420 6.83 4.62 18.37
C TRP A 420 5.37 4.76 18.76
N LEU A 421 4.89 3.78 19.53
CA LEU A 421 3.57 3.82 20.13
C LEU A 421 3.72 4.01 21.63
N ARG A 422 3.26 5.15 22.15
CA ARG A 422 3.34 5.53 23.56
C ARG A 422 2.44 4.65 24.44
N ALA A 423 2.98 4.25 25.59
CA ALA A 423 2.29 3.50 26.63
C ALA A 423 1.92 4.36 27.85
N ASP A 424 2.59 5.50 28.02
CA ASP A 424 2.40 6.49 29.10
C ASP A 424 1.12 7.33 28.98
N VAL A 425 0.30 7.12 27.93
CA VAL A 425 -0.97 7.82 27.74
C VAL A 425 -2.12 6.98 28.30
N ALA A 426 -3.02 7.62 29.06
CA ALA A 426 -4.23 6.98 29.57
C ALA A 426 -5.05 6.33 28.45
N PHE A 427 -5.44 5.06 28.67
CA PHE A 427 -6.13 4.23 27.68
C PHE A 427 -5.37 4.09 26.35
N SER A 428 -4.03 4.16 26.35
CA SER A 428 -3.19 4.10 25.14
C SER A 428 -3.55 2.95 24.20
N ARG A 429 -3.86 1.76 24.74
CA ARG A 429 -4.28 0.59 23.96
C ARG A 429 -5.56 0.84 23.14
N THR A 430 -6.62 1.27 23.81
CA THR A 430 -7.93 1.54 23.18
C THR A 430 -7.81 2.72 22.22
N ARG A 431 -7.07 3.76 22.60
CA ARG A 431 -6.80 4.91 21.75
C ARG A 431 -6.01 4.53 20.50
N ALA A 432 -5.02 3.64 20.60
CA ALA A 432 -4.27 3.16 19.44
C ALA A 432 -5.15 2.36 18.47
N ALA A 433 -5.94 1.42 18.99
CA ALA A 433 -6.86 0.63 18.18
C ALA A 433 -7.93 1.51 17.50
N PHE A 434 -8.54 2.44 18.24
CA PHE A 434 -9.52 3.38 17.70
C PHE A 434 -8.89 4.36 16.69
N ALA A 435 -7.71 4.89 16.99
CA ALA A 435 -7.02 5.81 16.10
C ALA A 435 -6.56 5.12 14.81
N LEU A 436 -6.25 3.82 14.85
CA LEU A 436 -6.00 3.05 13.65
C LEU A 436 -7.29 2.84 12.82
N LEU A 437 -8.39 2.46 13.48
CA LEU A 437 -9.70 2.27 12.83
C LEU A 437 -10.24 3.55 12.17
N SER A 438 -10.03 4.69 12.82
CA SER A 438 -10.38 6.02 12.28
C SER A 438 -9.28 6.65 11.43
N SER A 439 -8.11 5.99 11.35
CA SER A 439 -6.85 6.50 10.76
C SER A 439 -6.49 7.93 11.16
N THR A 440 -6.73 8.19 12.43
CA THR A 440 -6.25 9.38 13.12
C THR A 440 -4.97 9.08 13.90
N ILE A 441 -4.37 7.88 13.73
CA ILE A 441 -3.19 7.46 14.51
C ILE A 441 -2.04 8.48 14.43
N GLY A 442 -1.76 9.04 13.25
CA GLY A 442 -0.78 10.12 13.08
C GLY A 442 -1.08 11.43 13.79
N ARG A 443 -2.35 11.68 14.14
CA ARG A 443 -2.78 12.85 14.94
C ARG A 443 -2.99 12.49 16.40
N SER A 444 -2.88 11.22 16.75
CA SER A 444 -3.14 10.73 18.10
C SER A 444 -1.91 10.93 18.96
N GLN A 445 -2.12 11.45 20.17
CA GLN A 445 -1.06 11.62 21.16
C GLN A 445 -0.36 10.31 21.56
N VAL A 446 -0.93 9.15 21.22
CA VAL A 446 -0.34 7.82 21.48
C VAL A 446 0.72 7.43 20.46
N TYR A 447 0.89 8.19 19.38
CA TYR A 447 1.82 7.87 18.30
C TYR A 447 2.86 8.98 18.19
N GLY A 448 4.10 8.59 17.94
CA GLY A 448 5.16 9.51 17.58
C GLY A 448 5.92 9.02 16.36
N GLU A 449 6.40 9.99 15.59
CA GLU A 449 7.17 9.80 14.36
C GLU A 449 8.28 10.87 14.35
N HIS A 450 9.49 10.46 14.01
CA HIS A 450 10.65 11.33 13.87
C HIS A 450 11.54 10.83 12.74
N ARG A 451 12.26 11.74 12.09
CA ARG A 451 13.18 11.43 11.00
C ARG A 451 14.53 12.04 11.33
N THR A 452 15.56 11.21 11.31
CA THR A 452 16.93 11.59 11.68
C THR A 452 17.92 10.72 10.91
N SER A 453 19.16 11.16 10.72
CA SER A 453 20.23 10.35 10.13
C SER A 453 21.00 9.52 11.18
N ASP A 454 20.86 9.87 12.46
CA ASP A 454 21.49 9.20 13.61
C ASP A 454 20.47 9.12 14.75
N LEU A 455 20.33 7.95 15.37
CA LEU A 455 19.42 7.71 16.49
C LEU A 455 20.15 6.93 17.58
N LEU A 456 20.19 7.48 18.78
CA LEU A 456 20.66 6.78 19.97
C LEU A 456 19.47 6.28 20.80
N VAL A 457 19.48 4.98 21.06
CA VAL A 457 18.51 4.29 21.90
C VAL A 457 19.20 3.74 23.14
N ARG A 458 18.68 4.03 24.32
CA ARG A 458 19.12 3.40 25.58
C ARG A 458 17.94 2.78 26.30
N LEU A 459 18.19 1.61 26.87
CA LEU A 459 17.22 0.78 27.56
C LEU A 459 17.79 0.46 28.96
N PRO A 460 16.97 0.56 30.02
CA PRO A 460 17.42 0.25 31.38
C PRO A 460 17.71 -1.23 31.58
N THR A 461 17.07 -2.09 30.78
CA THR A 461 17.23 -3.56 30.79
C THR A 461 17.47 -4.07 29.38
N PRO A 462 18.21 -5.18 29.20
CA PRO A 462 18.41 -5.77 27.88
C PRO A 462 17.08 -6.15 27.22
N GLU A 463 16.83 -5.65 26.01
CA GLU A 463 15.61 -5.94 25.24
C GLU A 463 15.96 -6.55 23.88
N ARG A 464 15.09 -7.42 23.35
CA ARG A 464 15.32 -8.07 22.07
C ARG A 464 15.22 -7.09 20.91
N LEU A 465 16.29 -7.02 20.13
CA LEU A 465 16.35 -6.32 18.85
C LEU A 465 15.95 -7.28 17.73
N ALA A 466 14.94 -6.91 16.95
CA ALA A 466 14.61 -7.58 15.69
C ALA A 466 15.07 -6.73 14.50
N THR A 467 15.77 -7.32 13.56
CA THR A 467 16.36 -6.69 12.37
C THR A 467 15.99 -7.48 11.13
N ASP A 468 15.41 -6.82 10.13
CA ASP A 468 15.07 -7.40 8.82
C ASP A 468 14.27 -8.74 8.89
N GLY A 469 13.50 -8.91 9.96
CA GLY A 469 12.66 -10.10 10.21
C GLY A 469 13.29 -11.15 11.12
N GLU A 470 14.55 -11.00 11.49
CA GLU A 470 15.30 -11.91 12.38
C GLU A 470 15.54 -11.29 13.75
N VAL A 471 15.73 -12.14 14.78
CA VAL A 471 16.08 -11.66 16.12
C VAL A 471 17.60 -11.57 16.20
N ALA A 472 18.11 -10.34 16.30
CA ALA A 472 19.53 -10.06 16.34
C ALA A 472 20.18 -10.45 17.67
N GLY A 473 19.49 -10.19 18.79
CA GLY A 473 20.03 -10.38 20.14
C GLY A 473 19.33 -9.48 21.15
N ALA A 474 19.84 -9.44 22.38
CA ALA A 474 19.42 -8.47 23.38
C ALA A 474 20.34 -7.25 23.37
N ALA A 475 19.80 -6.06 23.63
CA ALA A 475 20.58 -4.83 23.67
C ALA A 475 20.11 -3.89 24.77
N THR A 476 21.06 -3.19 25.41
CA THR A 476 20.81 -2.10 26.37
C THR A 476 21.10 -0.74 25.76
N ARG A 477 21.99 -0.68 24.77
CA ARG A 477 22.33 0.55 24.03
C ARG A 477 22.44 0.22 22.55
N LEU A 478 21.80 1.03 21.72
CA LEU A 478 21.82 0.90 20.27
C LEU A 478 22.05 2.27 19.63
N ARG A 479 22.91 2.34 18.62
CA ARG A 479 23.08 3.52 17.77
C ARG A 479 22.79 3.13 16.33
N PHE A 480 21.78 3.75 15.75
CA PHE A 480 21.44 3.62 14.34
C PHE A 480 22.03 4.80 13.59
N SER A 481 22.75 4.54 12.50
CA SER A 481 23.32 5.59 11.66
C SER A 481 23.24 5.21 10.18
N VAL A 482 22.98 6.19 9.32
CA VAL A 482 23.11 6.03 7.87
C VAL A 482 24.60 6.11 7.53
N VAL A 483 25.20 5.01 7.07
CA VAL A 483 26.66 4.89 6.95
C VAL A 483 27.19 5.08 5.53
N GLY A 484 26.32 5.01 4.52
CA GLY A 484 26.71 5.18 3.12
C GLY A 484 25.61 4.74 2.16
N GLN A 485 25.96 4.74 0.88
CA GLN A 485 25.11 4.24 -0.19
C GLN A 485 25.77 3.04 -0.87
N LEU A 486 25.00 1.98 -1.06
CA LEU A 486 25.37 0.82 -1.86
C LEU A 486 24.81 1.01 -3.28
N THR A 487 25.63 0.76 -4.29
CA THR A 487 25.17 0.68 -5.68
C THR A 487 24.47 -0.66 -5.87
N VAL A 488 23.19 -0.66 -6.26
CA VAL A 488 22.39 -1.87 -6.43
C VAL A 488 21.83 -1.91 -7.85
N TYR A 489 22.03 -3.02 -8.56
CA TYR A 489 21.53 -3.18 -9.94
C TYR A 489 20.01 -3.08 -9.97
N ARG A 490 19.52 -2.22 -10.88
CA ARG A 490 18.11 -1.98 -11.12
C ARG A 490 17.94 -1.47 -12.54
N ARG A 491 17.09 -2.13 -13.32
CA ARG A 491 16.74 -1.71 -14.67
C ARG A 491 16.19 -0.29 -14.70
N ASP A 492 16.74 0.56 -15.56
CA ASP A 492 16.24 1.91 -15.81
C ASP A 492 15.14 1.86 -16.88
N GLU A 493 13.89 1.96 -16.43
CA GLU A 493 12.71 1.96 -17.29
C GLU A 493 12.64 3.14 -18.28
N SER A 494 13.54 4.13 -18.19
CA SER A 494 13.68 5.17 -19.20
C SER A 494 14.54 4.75 -20.39
N ASN A 495 15.31 3.66 -20.27
CA ASN A 495 16.13 3.14 -21.35
C ASN A 495 15.24 2.58 -22.49
N PRO A 496 15.41 3.07 -23.74
CA PRO A 496 14.65 2.60 -24.90
C PRO A 496 14.75 1.09 -25.15
N LEU A 497 15.81 0.42 -24.71
CA LEU A 497 15.98 -1.04 -24.82
C LEU A 497 14.82 -1.81 -24.19
N TRP A 498 14.16 -1.23 -23.19
CA TRP A 498 13.10 -1.88 -22.41
C TRP A 498 11.69 -1.45 -22.80
N ALA A 499 11.52 -0.60 -23.80
CA ALA A 499 10.22 -0.01 -24.17
C ALA A 499 9.11 -1.06 -24.46
N HIS A 500 9.49 -2.26 -24.88
CA HIS A 500 8.58 -3.36 -25.19
C HIS A 500 8.46 -4.42 -24.08
N ARG A 501 9.23 -4.29 -22.99
CA ARG A 501 9.20 -5.24 -21.88
C ARG A 501 8.13 -4.82 -20.86
N VAL A 502 7.19 -5.72 -20.60
CA VAL A 502 6.13 -5.47 -19.63
C VAL A 502 6.66 -5.72 -18.22
N ARG A 503 6.61 -4.71 -17.36
CA ARG A 503 6.96 -4.87 -15.96
C ARG A 503 5.78 -5.42 -15.14
N PRO A 504 5.95 -6.51 -14.39
CA PRO A 504 4.98 -6.94 -13.39
C PRO A 504 4.72 -5.80 -12.39
N HIS A 505 3.48 -5.67 -11.90
CA HIS A 505 3.10 -4.79 -10.78
C HIS A 505 3.30 -3.26 -10.93
N ARG A 506 3.83 -2.75 -12.05
CA ARG A 506 3.88 -1.30 -12.35
C ARG A 506 2.49 -0.78 -12.72
N ARG A 507 1.80 -0.08 -11.80
CA ARG A 507 0.43 0.46 -12.01
C ARG A 507 0.44 1.88 -12.55
N ARG A 508 1.43 2.26 -13.37
CA ARG A 508 1.42 3.58 -14.01
C ARG A 508 0.22 3.64 -14.97
N SER A 509 -0.75 4.50 -14.66
CA SER A 509 -1.76 4.85 -15.64
C SER A 509 -1.10 5.77 -16.67
N ALA A 510 -1.13 5.40 -17.94
CA ALA A 510 -0.66 6.29 -19.03
C ALA A 510 -1.53 7.56 -19.17
N TRP A 511 -2.62 7.69 -18.39
CA TRP A 511 -3.72 8.63 -18.65
C TRP A 511 -3.83 9.77 -17.63
N PHE A 512 -3.13 9.70 -16.50
CA PHE A 512 -3.08 10.79 -15.52
C PHE A 512 -1.63 11.21 -15.31
N PRO A 513 -1.12 12.20 -16.07
CA PRO A 513 0.12 12.87 -15.70
C PRO A 513 -0.05 13.50 -14.30
N ASN A 514 1.05 13.54 -13.54
CA ASN A 514 1.11 14.10 -12.19
C ASN A 514 0.36 15.44 -12.10
N VAL A 515 -0.81 15.43 -11.46
CA VAL A 515 -1.50 16.64 -11.01
C VAL A 515 -1.42 16.66 -9.49
N LEU A 516 -0.27 17.13 -9.00
CA LEU A 516 -0.09 18.23 -8.02
C LEU A 516 1.15 18.01 -7.11
N PRO A 517 1.80 19.12 -6.70
CA PRO A 517 3.20 19.19 -6.27
C PRO A 517 3.51 18.62 -4.89
#